data_AF-A0A7D5RN82-F1
#
_entry.id   AF-A0A7D5RN82-F1
#
_cell.length_a   1.000
_cell.length_b   1.000
_cell.length_c   1.000
_cell.angle_alpha   90.00
_cell.angle_beta   90.00
_cell.angle_gamma   90.00
#
_symmetry.space_group_name_H-M   'P 1'
#
loop_
_entity.id
_entity.type
_entity.pdbx_description
1 polymer ?
#
loop_
_entity_poly.entity_id
_entity_poly.type
_entity_poly.pdbx_seq_one_letter_code
_entity_poly.pdbx_strand_id
1 'polypeptide(L)'
;MLVQNGDRTDRTFNKVVGLKYEIVPQQNPYDLKVGDYLTCKVLFEGKPAPHTLVKVWNRVRDNSFMQNIYTENDGTIRFPISAAGPWMVSSVRMIASEKEGAEYHSLWASLVLEYENSEIPTCCNSLFILSQFKGTGNLF
;
A
#
# COMPACT_ATOMS: atom_id res chain seq x y z
N MET A 1 6.43 1.08 11.49
CA MET A 1 5.01 1.37 11.75
C MET A 1 4.85 2.88 11.77
N LEU A 2 4.20 3.45 10.76
CA LEU A 2 3.83 4.86 10.72
C LEU A 2 2.36 4.95 11.11
N VAL A 3 2.05 5.75 12.12
CA VAL A 3 0.68 6.08 12.54
C VAL A 3 0.58 7.60 12.52
N GLN A 4 -0.35 8.15 11.75
CA GLN A 4 -0.66 9.58 11.74
C GLN A 4 -1.95 9.79 12.57
N ASN A 5 -1.90 10.72 13.53
CA ASN A 5 -3.04 11.10 14.37
C ASN A 5 -3.14 12.65 14.38
N GLY A 6 -4.26 13.19 13.92
CA GLY A 6 -4.59 14.63 13.99
C GLY A 6 -5.01 15.27 12.64
N ASP A 7 -5.81 16.33 12.73
CA ASP A 7 -6.43 17.10 11.62
C ASP A 7 -5.45 17.91 10.73
N ARG A 8 -4.15 17.60 10.77
CA ARG A 8 -3.15 18.30 9.95
C ARG A 8 -2.73 17.41 8.78
N THR A 9 -3.04 17.87 7.58
CA THR A 9 -2.57 17.35 6.29
C THR A 9 -1.07 17.60 6.11
N ASP A 10 -0.25 16.87 6.87
CA ASP A 10 1.21 16.93 6.73
C ASP A 10 1.70 15.98 5.63
N ARG A 11 2.82 16.35 4.97
CA ARG A 11 3.49 15.59 3.90
C ARG A 11 4.08 14.26 4.37
N THR A 12 3.81 13.84 5.60
CA THR A 12 4.36 12.62 6.21
C THR A 12 4.02 11.34 5.44
N PHE A 13 2.92 11.34 4.66
CA PHE A 13 2.54 10.23 3.79
C PHE A 13 3.58 9.86 2.72
N ASN A 14 4.47 10.80 2.34
CA ASN A 14 5.45 10.61 1.27
C ASN A 14 6.88 10.34 1.76
N LYS A 15 7.09 10.26 3.08
CA LYS A 15 8.43 9.98 3.61
C LYS A 15 8.79 8.54 3.29
N VAL A 16 9.74 8.38 2.36
CA VAL A 16 10.47 7.13 2.17
C VAL A 16 11.14 6.80 3.50
N VAL A 17 10.64 5.79 4.21
CA VAL A 17 11.14 5.42 5.54
C VAL A 17 12.38 4.54 5.47
N GLY A 18 12.93 4.38 4.26
CA GLY A 18 14.17 3.64 4.01
C GLY A 18 13.97 2.13 4.11
N LEU A 19 12.74 1.64 4.02
CA LEU A 19 12.47 0.20 4.00
C LEU A 19 12.99 -0.39 2.67
N LYS A 20 13.45 -1.63 2.75
CA LYS A 20 13.91 -2.37 1.56
C LYS A 20 12.82 -2.52 0.51
N TYR A 21 11.55 -2.55 0.91
CA TYR A 21 10.43 -2.63 -0.02
C TYR A 21 9.29 -1.78 0.50
N GLU A 22 8.79 -0.84 -0.32
CA GLU A 22 7.93 0.24 0.15
C GLU A 22 6.88 0.60 -0.89
N ILE A 23 5.67 0.94 -0.44
CA ILE A 23 4.60 1.49 -1.27
C ILE A 23 4.38 2.92 -0.78
N VAL A 24 4.61 3.89 -1.65
CA VAL A 24 4.56 5.32 -1.31
C VAL A 24 3.48 6.00 -2.14
N PRO A 25 2.42 6.54 -1.51
CA PRO A 25 1.43 7.35 -2.22
C PRO A 25 2.09 8.64 -2.75
N GLN A 26 1.84 8.97 -4.02
CA GLN A 26 2.40 10.16 -4.67
C GLN A 26 1.59 11.43 -4.41
N GLN A 27 0.34 11.25 -3.98
CA GLN A 27 -0.59 12.31 -3.62
C GLN A 27 -1.00 12.09 -2.16
N ASN A 28 -1.42 13.15 -1.49
CA ASN A 28 -1.97 13.03 -0.15
C ASN A 28 -3.28 12.25 -0.23
N PRO A 29 -3.38 11.04 0.35
CA PRO A 29 -4.60 10.24 0.24
C PRO A 29 -5.79 10.89 0.95
N TYR A 30 -5.55 11.81 1.89
CA TYR A 30 -6.58 12.57 2.60
C TYR A 30 -7.28 13.61 1.75
N ASP A 31 -6.65 14.05 0.66
CA ASP A 31 -7.24 15.03 -0.26
C ASP A 31 -8.07 14.37 -1.36
N LEU A 32 -8.05 13.03 -1.46
CA LEU A 32 -8.73 12.26 -2.48
C LEU A 32 -10.11 11.80 -2.04
N LYS A 33 -11.06 11.75 -2.98
CA LYS A 33 -12.43 11.30 -2.77
C LYS A 33 -12.79 10.16 -3.72
N VAL A 34 -13.93 9.53 -3.47
CA VAL A 34 -14.52 8.55 -4.41
C VAL A 34 -14.70 9.21 -5.77
N GLY A 35 -14.21 8.55 -6.82
CA GLY A 35 -14.14 9.09 -8.19
C GLY A 35 -12.75 9.59 -8.60
N ASP A 36 -11.88 9.91 -7.64
CA ASP A 36 -10.50 10.27 -7.92
C ASP A 36 -9.63 9.05 -8.23
N TYR A 37 -8.38 9.31 -8.62
CA TYR A 37 -7.39 8.28 -8.85
C TYR A 37 -6.27 8.39 -7.84
N LEU A 38 -5.93 7.28 -7.19
CA LEU A 38 -4.75 7.19 -6.37
C LEU A 38 -3.58 6.69 -7.21
N THR A 39 -2.46 7.42 -7.13
CA THR A 39 -1.18 6.98 -7.69
C THR A 39 -0.23 6.59 -6.56
N CYS A 40 0.27 5.36 -6.62
CA CYS A 40 1.27 4.84 -5.69
C CYS A 40 2.55 4.49 -6.46
N LYS A 41 3.69 4.65 -5.80
CA LYS A 41 5.00 4.24 -6.31
C LYS A 41 5.54 3.12 -5.43
N VAL A 42 5.95 2.03 -6.06
CA VAL A 42 6.58 0.90 -5.39
C VAL A 42 8.09 1.05 -5.51
N LEU A 43 8.76 1.03 -4.37
CA LEU A 43 10.21 1.16 -4.26
C LEU A 43 10.81 -0.12 -3.69
N PHE A 44 11.93 -0.55 -4.26
CA PHE A 44 12.82 -1.55 -3.69
C PHE A 44 14.19 -0.94 -3.49
N GLU A 45 14.68 -0.94 -2.26
CA GLU A 45 15.96 -0.33 -1.86
C GLU A 45 16.08 1.14 -2.32
N GLY A 46 14.97 1.88 -2.21
CA GLY A 46 14.86 3.28 -2.63
C GLY A 46 14.77 3.51 -4.14
N LYS A 47 14.81 2.45 -4.97
CA LYS A 47 14.68 2.53 -6.43
C LYS A 47 13.31 2.08 -6.91
N PRO A 48 12.78 2.61 -8.02
CA PRO A 48 11.58 2.09 -8.66
C PRO A 48 11.61 0.57 -8.86
N ALA A 49 10.52 -0.11 -8.49
CA ALA A 49 10.34 -1.54 -8.73
C ALA A 49 9.37 -1.74 -9.92
N PRO A 50 9.87 -1.89 -11.16
CA PRO A 50 9.02 -2.09 -12.33
C PRO A 50 8.44 -3.51 -12.39
N HIS A 51 7.35 -3.67 -13.14
CA HIS A 51 6.69 -4.96 -13.44
C HIS A 51 6.37 -5.81 -12.21
N THR A 52 6.14 -5.16 -11.08
CA THR A 52 5.89 -5.81 -9.80
C THR A 52 4.39 -5.90 -9.56
N LEU A 53 3.93 -7.08 -9.13
CA LEU A 53 2.52 -7.31 -8.86
C LEU A 53 2.09 -6.58 -7.58
N VAL A 54 1.08 -5.73 -7.71
CA VAL A 54 0.38 -5.06 -6.62
C VAL A 54 -1.07 -5.52 -6.61
N LYS A 55 -1.55 -5.88 -5.43
CA LYS A 55 -2.94 -6.25 -5.17
C LYS A 55 -3.64 -5.08 -4.51
N VAL A 56 -4.67 -4.57 -5.16
CA VAL A 56 -5.54 -3.52 -4.62
C VAL A 56 -6.82 -4.17 -4.16
N TRP A 57 -7.11 -4.05 -2.87
CA TRP A 57 -8.28 -4.58 -2.21
C TRP A 57 -9.18 -3.44 -1.81
N ASN A 58 -10.49 -3.64 -1.96
CA ASN A 58 -11.50 -2.74 -1.45
C ASN A 58 -12.63 -3.57 -0.82
N ARG A 59 -13.15 -3.11 0.31
CA ARG A 59 -14.35 -3.70 0.92
C ARG A 59 -15.51 -2.73 0.76
N VAL A 60 -16.60 -3.19 0.15
CA VAL A 60 -17.88 -2.46 0.08
C VAL A 60 -18.95 -3.29 0.75
N ARG A 61 -19.41 -2.84 1.93
CA ARG A 61 -20.31 -3.63 2.79
C ARG A 61 -19.71 -5.02 3.05
N ASP A 62 -20.43 -6.09 2.72
CA ASP A 62 -19.98 -7.47 2.93
C ASP A 62 -19.15 -8.02 1.77
N ASN A 63 -19.00 -7.28 0.66
CA ASN A 63 -18.25 -7.72 -0.51
C ASN A 63 -16.81 -7.20 -0.48
N SER A 64 -15.87 -8.07 -0.81
CA SER A 64 -14.46 -7.73 -1.01
C SER A 64 -14.09 -7.83 -2.48
N PHE A 65 -13.60 -6.74 -3.05
CA PHE A 65 -13.09 -6.67 -4.41
C PHE A 65 -11.56 -6.68 -4.38
N MET A 66 -10.95 -7.36 -5.35
CA MET A 66 -9.51 -7.44 -5.50
C MET A 66 -9.13 -7.26 -6.96
N GLN A 67 -8.16 -6.38 -7.20
CA GLN A 67 -7.58 -6.14 -8.51
C GLN A 67 -6.06 -6.37 -8.47
N ASN A 68 -5.56 -7.09 -9.46
CA ASN A 68 -4.13 -7.24 -9.71
C ASN A 68 -3.68 -6.16 -10.70
N ILE A 69 -2.65 -5.40 -10.33
CA ILE A 69 -2.06 -4.35 -11.15
C ILE A 69 -0.55 -4.55 -11.15
N TYR A 70 0.09 -4.45 -12.31
CA TYR A 70 1.54 -4.46 -12.42
C TYR A 70 2.07 -3.03 -12.45
N THR A 71 3.19 -2.79 -11.77
CA THR A 71 3.85 -1.48 -11.84
C THR A 71 4.42 -1.23 -13.24
N GLU A 72 4.35 0.03 -13.66
CA GLU A 72 4.98 0.54 -14.88
C GLU A 72 6.52 0.58 -14.74
N ASN A 73 7.22 0.95 -15.81
CA ASN A 73 8.69 1.05 -15.84
C ASN A 73 9.27 1.98 -14.76
N ASP A 74 8.50 2.98 -14.34
CA ASP A 74 8.88 3.94 -13.30
C ASP A 74 8.46 3.49 -11.89
N GLY A 75 7.97 2.25 -11.74
CA GLY A 75 7.51 1.67 -10.49
C GLY A 75 6.15 2.18 -10.03
N THR A 76 5.40 2.89 -10.86
CA THR A 76 4.10 3.45 -10.47
C THR A 76 2.93 2.52 -10.79
N ILE A 77 1.87 2.66 -10.01
CA ILE A 77 0.53 2.14 -10.30
C ILE A 77 -0.49 3.27 -10.14
N ARG A 78 -1.55 3.22 -10.93
CA ARG A 78 -2.66 4.15 -10.86
C ARG A 78 -3.98 3.39 -10.94
N PHE A 79 -4.89 3.66 -10.02
CA PHE A 79 -6.21 3.02 -9.99
C PHE A 79 -7.28 3.99 -9.49
N PRO A 80 -8.54 3.84 -9.96
CA PRO A 80 -9.63 4.68 -9.50
C PRO A 80 -10.11 4.25 -8.11
N ILE A 81 -10.43 5.22 -7.26
CA ILE A 81 -11.12 5.00 -6.00
C ILE A 81 -12.62 4.91 -6.31
N SER A 82 -13.10 3.70 -6.61
CA SER A 82 -14.46 3.48 -7.11
C SER A 82 -15.54 3.44 -6.03
N ALA A 83 -15.17 3.33 -4.75
CA ALA A 83 -16.09 3.20 -3.63
C ALA A 83 -15.50 3.73 -2.32
N ALA A 84 -16.38 4.18 -1.44
CA ALA A 84 -16.06 4.47 -0.04
C ALA A 84 -15.81 3.17 0.75
N GLY A 85 -15.20 3.30 1.92
CA GLY A 85 -14.83 2.21 2.82
C GLY A 85 -13.32 1.96 2.84
N PRO A 86 -12.89 0.83 3.43
CA PRO A 86 -11.47 0.52 3.58
C PRO A 86 -10.88 -0.04 2.28
N TRP A 87 -9.67 0.42 1.99
CA TRP A 87 -8.82 0.03 0.89
C TRP A 87 -7.49 -0.48 1.40
N MET A 88 -6.93 -1.48 0.74
CA MET A 88 -5.60 -1.97 1.02
C MET A 88 -4.84 -2.20 -0.28
N VAL A 89 -3.69 -1.55 -0.41
CA VAL A 89 -2.74 -1.77 -1.50
C VAL A 89 -1.61 -2.61 -0.92
N SER A 90 -1.41 -3.82 -1.44
CA SER A 90 -0.36 -4.72 -0.95
C SER A 90 0.49 -5.29 -2.07
N SER A 91 1.74 -5.55 -1.77
CA SER A 91 2.65 -6.20 -2.70
C SER A 91 3.66 -7.05 -1.95
N VAL A 92 4.07 -8.14 -2.59
CA VAL A 92 5.04 -9.09 -2.04
C VAL A 92 6.17 -9.25 -3.04
N ARG A 93 7.40 -9.15 -2.54
CA ARG A 93 8.61 -9.40 -3.32
C ARG A 93 9.43 -10.49 -2.64
N MET A 94 9.75 -11.53 -3.40
CA MET A 94 10.67 -12.59 -2.96
C MET A 94 12.10 -12.18 -3.34
N ILE A 95 13.03 -12.27 -2.41
CA ILE A 95 14.47 -12.08 -2.64
C ILE A 95 15.20 -13.35 -2.22
N ALA A 96 16.29 -13.70 -2.91
CA ALA A 96 17.15 -14.80 -2.49
C ALA A 96 17.73 -14.51 -1.10
N SER A 97 17.82 -15.54 -0.25
CA SER A 97 18.40 -15.43 1.08
C SER A 97 19.92 -15.69 1.00
N GLU A 98 20.70 -14.86 1.70
CA GLU A 98 22.17 -15.02 1.79
C GLU A 98 22.59 -16.02 2.88
N LYS A 99 21.63 -16.59 3.62
CA LYS A 99 21.87 -17.54 4.72
C LYS A 99 21.75 -18.99 4.23
N GLU A 100 22.71 -19.83 4.63
CA GLU A 100 22.60 -21.29 4.52
C GLU A 100 21.37 -21.78 5.30
N GLY A 101 20.48 -22.52 4.62
CA GLY A 101 19.28 -23.13 5.20
C GLY A 101 17.95 -22.39 5.00
N ALA A 102 17.94 -21.23 4.31
CA ALA A 102 16.73 -20.58 3.81
C ALA A 102 16.96 -20.13 2.37
N GLU A 103 16.11 -20.54 1.43
CA GLU A 103 16.32 -20.24 0.00
C GLU A 103 15.81 -18.83 -0.37
N TYR A 104 14.78 -18.32 0.30
CA TYR A 104 14.17 -17.02 0.00
C TYR A 104 13.70 -16.24 1.24
N HIS A 105 13.66 -14.91 1.10
CA HIS A 105 12.98 -13.99 2.01
C HIS A 105 11.82 -13.30 1.29
N SER A 106 10.66 -13.25 1.93
CA SER A 106 9.53 -12.44 1.46
C SER A 106 9.56 -11.06 2.10
N LEU A 107 9.52 -10.01 1.29
CA LEU A 107 9.28 -8.63 1.71
C LEU A 107 7.83 -8.27 1.37
N TRP A 108 7.08 -7.80 2.36
CA TRP A 108 5.66 -7.51 2.24
C TRP A 108 5.39 -6.04 2.50
N ALA A 109 4.96 -5.29 1.49
CA ALA A 109 4.53 -3.91 1.67
C ALA A 109 3.00 -3.82 1.64
N SER A 110 2.43 -3.07 2.59
CA SER A 110 0.99 -2.82 2.67
C SER A 110 0.71 -1.35 3.00
N LEU A 111 -0.24 -0.76 2.29
CA LEU A 111 -0.78 0.57 2.55
C LEU A 111 -2.29 0.43 2.72
N VAL A 112 -2.80 0.74 3.90
CA VAL A 112 -4.23 0.70 4.22
C VAL A 112 -4.76 2.12 4.34
N LEU A 113 -5.90 2.36 3.71
CA LEU A 113 -6.58 3.66 3.61
C LEU A 113 -8.06 3.45 3.87
N GLU A 114 -8.75 4.48 4.33
CA GLU A 114 -10.21 4.46 4.46
C GLU A 114 -10.78 5.76 3.93
N TYR A 115 -11.73 5.66 3.00
CA TYR A 115 -12.41 6.80 2.42
C TYR A 115 -13.84 6.85 2.94
N GLU A 116 -14.22 7.96 3.56
CA GLU A 116 -15.59 8.17 3.99
C GLU A 116 -16.48 8.62 2.83
N ASN A 117 -17.73 8.19 2.84
CA ASN A 117 -18.72 8.73 1.94
C ASN A 117 -19.18 10.09 2.49
N SER A 118 -19.09 11.17 1.72
CA SER A 118 -19.38 12.53 2.20
C SER A 118 -20.85 12.79 2.59
N GLU A 119 -21.70 11.76 2.57
CA GLU A 119 -23.11 11.82 2.95
C GLU A 119 -23.40 11.28 4.36
N ILE A 120 -22.43 10.70 5.08
CA ILE A 120 -22.63 10.18 6.45
C ILE A 120 -21.47 10.61 7.36
N PRO A 121 -21.64 11.63 8.22
CA PRO A 121 -20.59 12.06 9.12
C PRO A 121 -20.52 11.09 10.30
N THR A 122 -19.50 10.23 10.36
CA THR A 122 -19.23 9.45 11.57
C THR A 122 -17.78 9.56 11.97
N CYS A 123 -17.56 10.46 12.93
CA CYS A 123 -16.41 10.64 13.80
C CYS A 123 -15.63 9.32 14.10
N CYS A 124 -14.64 8.93 13.30
CA CYS A 124 -13.53 8.09 13.77
C CYS A 124 -12.37 7.97 12.76
N ASN A 125 -11.32 8.74 13.02
CA ASN A 125 -9.92 8.61 12.57
C ASN A 125 -9.57 7.50 11.56
N SER A 126 -9.21 7.93 10.35
CA SER A 126 -8.40 7.19 9.38
C SER A 126 -7.13 6.60 10.01
N LEU A 127 -6.96 5.28 10.00
CA LEU A 127 -5.78 4.61 10.52
C LEU A 127 -4.89 4.10 9.38
N PHE A 128 -3.74 4.74 9.17
CA PHE A 128 -2.68 4.21 8.31
C PHE A 128 -1.88 3.16 9.08
N ILE A 129 -1.83 1.93 8.56
CA ILE A 129 -0.91 0.90 9.06
C ILE A 129 0.00 0.47 7.91
N LEU A 130 1.22 0.99 7.90
CA LEU A 130 2.32 0.40 7.11
C LEU A 130 2.88 -0.79 7.90
N SER A 131 2.49 -2.00 7.52
CA SER A 131 3.01 -3.25 8.11
C SER A 131 3.93 -3.96 7.12
N GLN A 132 5.08 -4.43 7.62
CA GLN A 132 6.02 -5.27 6.88
C GLN A 132 6.23 -6.54 7.68
N PHE A 133 5.96 -7.68 7.06
CA PHE A 133 6.25 -8.98 7.63
C PHE A 133 7.41 -9.61 6.88
N LYS A 134 8.44 -10.06 7.62
CA LYS A 134 9.51 -10.88 7.09
C LYS A 134 9.15 -12.34 7.34
N GLY A 135 8.74 -13.05 6.30
CA GLY A 135 8.51 -14.50 6.33
C GLY A 135 9.74 -15.23 5.82
N THR A 136 10.19 -16.24 6.57
CA THR A 136 11.14 -17.26 6.12
C THR A 136 10.36 -18.54 5.86
N GLY A 137 10.35 -19.01 4.62
CA GLY A 137 9.72 -20.28 4.24
C GLY A 137 10.72 -21.14 3.47
N ASN A 138 10.75 -22.43 3.81
CA ASN A 138 11.34 -23.46 2.96
C ASN A 138 10.22 -24.01 2.06
N LEU A 139 10.45 -24.08 0.75
CA LEU A 139 9.61 -24.86 -0.14
C LEU A 139 10.02 -26.32 0.02
N PHE A 140 9.21 -27.10 0.74
CA PHE A 140 9.14 -28.55 0.55
C PHE A 140 7.71 -28.90 0.18
#